data_AF-A0A7C6E195-F1
#
_entry.id   AF-A0A7C6E195-F1
#
_cell.length_a   1.000
_cell.length_b   1.000
_cell.length_c   1.000
_cell.angle_alpha   90.00
_cell.angle_beta   90.00
_cell.angle_gamma   90.00
#
_symmetry.space_group_name_H-M   'P 1'
#
loop_
_entity.id
_entity.type
_entity.pdbx_description
1 polymer ?
#
loop_
_entity_poly.entity_id
_entity_poly.type
_entity_poly.pdbx_seq_one_letter_code
_entity_poly.pdbx_strand_id
1 'polypeptide(L)'
;MKQVAIVSGKGGTGKTTIAASFSCLAKNKVIVDCDVDSAMLHLLLKPEIISSREFHGLKLFEINESKCKKCGLCESHCRFNAIRNFQIDPFLCEGCAVCCYVCPVNAIKMREKTSGYMFTSKTNYGPMVHARLNAAETNSG
;
A
#
# COMPACT_ATOMS: atom_id res chain seq x y z
N MET A 1 22.27 6.81 17.06
CA MET A 1 21.51 7.43 15.95
C MET A 1 20.34 8.19 16.54
N LYS A 2 20.07 9.45 16.12
CA LYS A 2 18.91 10.22 16.62
C LYS A 2 17.78 10.13 15.59
N GLN A 3 16.55 9.99 16.07
CA GLN A 3 15.34 9.96 15.24
C GLN A 3 14.45 11.13 15.63
N VAL A 4 13.89 11.82 14.63
CA VAL A 4 12.95 12.93 14.81
C VAL A 4 11.74 12.63 13.96
N ALA A 5 10.59 12.40 14.60
CA ALA A 5 9.32 12.21 13.93
C ALA A 5 8.54 13.51 13.96
N ILE A 6 8.07 13.97 12.79
CA ILE A 6 7.19 15.13 12.68
C ILE A 6 5.79 14.59 12.43
N VAL A 7 4.95 14.68 13.45
CA VAL A 7 3.57 14.14 13.47
C VAL A 7 2.57 15.27 13.69
N SER A 8 1.34 15.09 13.19
CA SER A 8 0.28 16.07 13.38
C SER A 8 -1.10 15.43 13.25
N GLY A 9 -2.15 16.19 13.62
CA GLY A 9 -3.54 15.80 13.38
C GLY A 9 -3.98 16.01 11.93
N LYS A 10 -5.19 15.51 11.62
CA LYS A 10 -5.86 15.68 10.32
C LYS A 10 -6.16 17.17 10.05
N GLY A 11 -6.33 17.54 8.77
CA GLY A 11 -6.85 18.87 8.39
C GLY A 11 -5.81 19.94 8.03
N GLY A 12 -4.73 19.58 7.34
CA GLY A 12 -3.84 20.61 6.75
C GLY A 12 -2.95 21.35 7.76
N THR A 13 -2.49 20.67 8.80
CA THR A 13 -1.71 21.21 9.92
C THR A 13 -0.25 21.61 9.59
N GLY A 14 0.12 21.64 8.30
CA GLY A 14 1.45 22.10 7.86
C GLY A 14 2.62 21.13 8.09
N LYS A 15 2.35 19.87 8.49
CA LYS A 15 3.37 18.83 8.75
C LYS A 15 4.41 18.71 7.65
N THR A 16 3.96 18.61 6.40
CA THR A 16 4.84 18.44 5.23
C THR A 16 5.72 19.67 5.00
N THR A 17 5.18 20.87 5.21
CA THR A 17 5.94 22.13 5.10
C THR A 17 7.04 22.20 6.14
N ILE A 18 6.72 21.89 7.40
CA ILE A 18 7.71 21.86 8.49
C ILE A 18 8.77 20.78 8.22
N ALA A 19 8.35 19.59 7.78
CA ALA A 19 9.26 18.51 7.43
C ALA A 19 10.22 18.89 6.30
N ALA A 20 9.74 19.56 5.25
CA ALA A 20 10.58 20.06 4.17
C ALA A 20 11.58 21.11 4.67
N SER A 21 11.11 22.13 5.41
CA SER A 21 11.96 23.19 5.95
C SER A 21 13.03 22.64 6.91
N PHE A 22 12.64 21.74 7.82
CA PHE A 22 13.58 21.09 8.73
C PHE A 22 14.60 20.24 7.95
N SER A 23 14.16 19.59 6.87
CA SER A 23 15.05 18.88 5.96
C SER A 23 16.04 19.80 5.26
N CYS A 24 15.75 21.08 5.03
CA CYS A 24 16.75 22.00 4.49
C CYS A 24 17.82 22.39 5.52
N LEU A 25 17.43 22.52 6.80
CA LEU A 25 18.28 23.06 7.86
C LEU A 25 19.15 22.01 8.57
N ALA A 26 18.62 20.81 8.77
CA ALA A 26 19.34 19.76 9.49
C ALA A 26 20.54 19.25 8.66
N LYS A 27 21.65 18.91 9.32
CA LYS A 27 22.85 18.33 8.68
C LYS A 27 22.94 16.83 8.99
N ASN A 28 23.65 16.06 8.14
CA ASN A 28 23.93 14.63 8.33
C ASN A 28 22.69 13.78 8.65
N LYS A 29 21.78 13.65 7.68
CA LYS A 29 20.45 13.05 7.89
C LYS A 29 19.99 12.20 6.72
N VAL A 30 18.95 11.42 6.99
CA VAL A 30 18.13 10.73 6.00
C VAL A 30 16.70 11.24 6.15
N ILE A 31 16.07 11.57 5.03
CA ILE A 31 14.70 12.08 4.97
C ILE A 31 13.79 10.88 4.69
N VAL A 32 12.69 10.75 5.43
CA VAL A 32 11.72 9.68 5.20
C VAL A 32 10.32 10.28 5.16
N ASP A 33 9.61 10.06 4.05
CA ASP A 33 8.17 10.37 3.96
C ASP A 33 7.38 9.11 4.30
N CYS A 34 6.83 9.07 5.51
CA CYS A 34 6.03 7.94 6.01
C CYS A 34 4.53 8.10 5.75
N ASP A 35 4.10 9.21 5.14
CA ASP A 35 2.69 9.48 4.84
C ASP A 35 2.38 9.01 3.41
N VAL A 36 2.26 7.69 3.22
CA VAL A 36 2.16 7.11 1.86
C VAL A 36 0.79 7.38 1.22
N ASP A 37 -0.26 7.42 2.02
CA ASP A 37 -1.64 7.65 1.54
C ASP A 37 -1.83 9.06 0.97
N SER A 38 -1.02 10.02 1.43
CA SER A 38 -1.01 11.39 0.93
C SER A 38 0.42 11.93 0.82
N ALA A 39 1.30 11.16 0.16
CA ALA A 39 2.69 11.53 0.01
C ALA A 39 2.79 12.88 -0.72
N MET A 40 3.44 13.86 -0.08
CA MET A 40 3.57 15.22 -0.63
C MET A 40 5.00 15.74 -0.57
N LEU A 41 5.88 15.15 0.25
CA LEU A 41 7.20 15.73 0.49
C LEU A 41 8.07 15.77 -0.76
N HIS A 42 7.90 14.79 -1.65
CA HIS A 42 8.59 14.73 -2.94
C HIS A 42 8.24 15.92 -3.86
N LEU A 43 7.06 16.56 -3.72
CA LEU A 43 6.70 17.75 -4.51
C LEU A 43 7.56 18.96 -4.12
N LEU A 44 7.90 19.06 -2.83
CA LEU A 44 8.70 20.15 -2.27
C LEU A 44 10.19 19.90 -2.47
N LEU A 45 10.65 18.69 -2.21
CA LEU A 45 12.09 18.36 -2.24
C LEU A 45 12.60 17.94 -3.61
N LYS A 46 11.69 17.67 -4.57
CA LYS A 46 11.99 17.28 -5.96
C LYS A 46 13.12 16.24 -6.07
N PRO A 47 12.96 15.08 -5.42
CA PRO A 47 13.99 14.05 -5.40
C PRO A 47 14.24 13.45 -6.78
N GLU A 48 15.49 13.10 -7.05
CA GLU A 48 15.88 12.22 -8.16
C GLU A 48 15.79 10.76 -7.68
N ILE A 49 15.00 9.94 -8.38
CA ILE A 49 14.81 8.53 -8.04
C ILE A 49 16.06 7.74 -8.44
N ILE A 50 16.72 7.11 -7.46
CA ILE A 50 17.87 6.22 -7.70
C ILE A 50 17.37 4.80 -7.98
N SER A 51 16.39 4.33 -7.21
CA SER A 51 15.82 3.00 -7.37
C SER A 51 14.37 2.98 -6.90
N SER A 52 13.55 2.18 -7.58
CA SER A 52 12.20 1.84 -7.16
C SER A 52 12.09 0.36 -6.84
N ARG A 53 11.13 0.00 -5.98
CA ARG A 53 10.71 -1.37 -5.73
C ARG A 53 9.19 -1.40 -5.67
N GLU A 54 8.61 -2.47 -6.18
CA GLU A 54 7.17 -2.70 -6.08
C GLU A 54 6.75 -2.88 -4.63
N PHE A 55 5.62 -2.28 -4.28
CA PHE A 55 4.93 -2.51 -3.03
C PHE A 55 3.66 -3.31 -3.31
N HIS A 56 3.58 -4.49 -2.72
CA HIS A 56 2.39 -5.34 -2.78
C HIS A 56 1.60 -5.13 -1.51
N GLY A 57 0.44 -4.46 -1.64
CA GLY A 57 -0.43 -4.13 -0.52
C GLY A 57 -1.42 -5.26 -0.26
N LEU A 58 -2.69 -5.01 -0.55
CA LEU A 58 -3.77 -5.95 -0.29
C LEU A 58 -3.63 -7.21 -1.16
N LYS A 59 -3.77 -8.38 -0.53
CA LYS A 59 -3.76 -9.67 -1.23
C LYS A 59 -5.07 -9.83 -1.99
N LEU A 60 -4.99 -9.94 -3.32
CA LEU A 60 -6.15 -10.30 -4.14
C LEU A 60 -6.27 -11.82 -4.26
N PHE A 61 -7.48 -12.28 -4.55
CA PHE A 61 -7.79 -13.68 -4.72
C PHE A 61 -8.58 -13.90 -6.01
N GLU A 62 -8.31 -15.02 -6.67
CA GLU A 62 -9.00 -15.44 -7.89
C GLU A 62 -9.45 -16.90 -7.79
N ILE A 63 -10.61 -17.20 -8.37
CA ILE A 63 -11.17 -18.56 -8.40
C ILE A 63 -10.77 -19.24 -9.70
N ASN A 64 -10.12 -20.39 -9.60
CA ASN A 64 -9.84 -21.25 -10.74
C ASN A 64 -11.11 -22.03 -11.12
N GLU A 65 -11.74 -21.63 -12.22
CA GLU A 65 -12.98 -22.24 -12.70
C GLU A 65 -12.85 -23.73 -13.00
N SER A 66 -11.72 -24.18 -13.55
CA SER A 66 -11.49 -25.60 -13.88
C SER A 66 -11.46 -26.51 -12.65
N LYS A 67 -11.12 -25.96 -11.47
CA LYS A 67 -11.11 -26.69 -10.19
C LYS A 67 -12.37 -26.47 -9.37
N CYS A 68 -13.10 -25.38 -9.62
CA CYS A 68 -14.23 -24.98 -8.80
C CYS A 68 -15.42 -25.93 -8.99
N LYS A 69 -15.82 -26.63 -7.93
CA LYS A 69 -17.03 -27.46 -7.92
C LYS A 69 -18.33 -26.69 -7.65
N LYS A 70 -18.29 -25.36 -7.70
CA LYS A 70 -19.44 -24.44 -7.50
C LYS A 70 -20.26 -24.70 -6.21
N CYS A 71 -19.59 -25.00 -5.10
CA CYS A 71 -20.25 -25.35 -3.83
C CYS A 71 -20.76 -24.16 -2.98
N GLY A 72 -20.42 -22.92 -3.32
CA GLY A 72 -20.91 -21.71 -2.63
C GLY A 72 -20.31 -21.42 -1.24
N LEU A 73 -19.40 -22.26 -0.73
CA LEU A 73 -18.79 -22.05 0.59
C LEU A 73 -18.01 -20.74 0.70
N CYS A 74 -17.23 -20.39 -0.33
CA CYS A 74 -16.48 -19.13 -0.34
C CYS A 74 -17.39 -17.89 -0.29
N GLU A 75 -18.53 -17.94 -0.98
CA GLU A 75 -19.54 -16.87 -1.02
C GLU A 75 -20.25 -16.72 0.33
N SER A 76 -20.75 -17.82 0.90
CA SER A 76 -21.43 -17.81 2.21
C SER A 76 -20.55 -17.35 3.38
N HIS A 77 -19.22 -17.53 3.29
CA HIS A 77 -18.28 -17.11 4.33
C HIS A 77 -17.65 -15.73 4.08
N CYS A 78 -17.97 -15.08 2.95
CA CYS A 78 -17.43 -13.76 2.64
C CYS A 78 -18.19 -12.66 3.40
N ARG A 79 -17.61 -12.16 4.49
CA ARG A 79 -18.20 -11.06 5.28
C ARG A 79 -18.34 -9.73 4.52
N PHE A 80 -17.58 -9.56 3.44
CA PHE A 80 -17.52 -8.33 2.65
C PHE A 80 -18.41 -8.37 1.41
N ASN A 81 -19.14 -9.48 1.18
CA ASN A 81 -19.92 -9.71 -0.03
C ASN A 81 -19.12 -9.54 -1.33
N ALA A 82 -17.81 -9.77 -1.26
CA ALA A 82 -16.87 -9.62 -2.37
C ALA A 82 -16.92 -10.80 -3.34
N ILE A 83 -17.71 -11.84 -3.09
CA ILE A 83 -17.81 -13.02 -3.95
C ILE A 83 -19.26 -13.15 -4.40
N ARG A 84 -19.50 -13.17 -5.72
CA ARG A 84 -20.81 -13.40 -6.32
C ARG A 84 -20.66 -14.20 -7.60
N ASN A 85 -21.55 -15.17 -7.84
CA ASN A 85 -21.50 -16.02 -9.04
C ASN A 85 -20.11 -16.64 -9.29
N PHE A 86 -19.41 -17.03 -8.22
CA PHE A 86 -18.04 -17.58 -8.27
C PHE A 86 -16.98 -16.64 -8.87
N GLN A 87 -17.21 -15.33 -8.81
CA GLN A 87 -16.23 -14.30 -9.15
C GLN A 87 -15.95 -13.44 -7.91
N ILE A 88 -14.69 -13.03 -7.76
CA ILE A 88 -14.25 -12.18 -6.65
C ILE A 88 -14.15 -10.74 -7.18
N ASP A 89 -14.91 -9.84 -6.58
CA ASP A 89 -14.79 -8.39 -6.80
C ASP A 89 -13.57 -7.86 -6.05
N PRO A 90 -12.52 -7.41 -6.76
CA PRO A 90 -11.29 -6.95 -6.13
C PRO A 90 -11.43 -5.64 -5.35
N PHE A 91 -12.49 -4.86 -5.57
CA PHE A 91 -12.72 -3.60 -4.85
C PHE A 91 -13.43 -3.79 -3.51
N LEU A 92 -14.17 -4.89 -3.35
CA LEU A 92 -14.83 -5.27 -2.10
C LEU A 92 -14.00 -6.25 -1.26
N CYS A 93 -12.99 -6.88 -1.87
CA CYS A 93 -12.22 -7.93 -1.24
C CYS A 93 -11.15 -7.35 -0.30
N GLU A 94 -11.31 -7.54 1.01
CA GLU A 94 -10.33 -7.14 2.05
C GLU A 94 -9.14 -8.11 2.22
N GLY A 95 -8.91 -9.02 1.26
CA GLY A 95 -7.72 -9.89 1.29
C GLY A 95 -7.59 -10.86 2.50
N CYS A 96 -8.67 -11.11 3.25
CA CYS A 96 -8.65 -11.90 4.50
C CYS A 96 -8.38 -13.41 4.35
N ALA A 97 -8.28 -13.95 3.13
CA ALA A 97 -8.01 -15.34 2.80
C ALA A 97 -9.02 -16.41 3.31
N VAL A 98 -10.13 -16.02 3.97
CA VAL A 98 -11.15 -16.98 4.45
C VAL A 98 -11.68 -17.88 3.32
N CYS A 99 -11.90 -17.30 2.14
CA CYS A 99 -12.37 -18.04 0.97
C CYS A 99 -11.41 -19.17 0.54
N CYS A 100 -10.09 -18.97 0.67
CA CYS A 100 -9.10 -20.01 0.44
C CYS A 100 -9.21 -21.13 1.46
N TYR A 101 -9.35 -20.79 2.74
CA TYR A 101 -9.42 -21.76 3.84
C TYR A 101 -10.65 -22.67 3.75
N VAL A 102 -11.81 -22.12 3.38
CA VAL A 102 -13.06 -22.88 3.30
C VAL A 102 -13.24 -23.65 1.99
N CYS A 103 -12.36 -23.46 1.01
CA CYS A 103 -12.49 -24.11 -0.30
C CYS A 103 -12.02 -25.57 -0.24
N PRO A 104 -12.91 -26.57 -0.34
CA PRO A 104 -12.55 -27.98 -0.15
C PRO A 104 -11.68 -28.57 -1.28
N VAL A 105 -11.58 -27.85 -2.41
CA VAL A 105 -10.85 -28.26 -3.62
C VAL A 105 -9.68 -27.34 -3.93
N ASN A 106 -9.33 -26.41 -3.02
CA ASN A 106 -8.25 -25.45 -3.19
C ASN A 106 -8.30 -24.72 -4.56
N ALA A 107 -9.51 -24.31 -4.97
CA ALA A 107 -9.73 -23.62 -6.24
C ALA A 107 -9.37 -22.13 -6.18
N ILE A 108 -9.24 -21.53 -4.99
CA ILE A 108 -8.98 -20.10 -4.83
C ILE A 108 -7.50 -19.86 -4.57
N LYS A 109 -6.88 -19.00 -5.38
CA LYS A 109 -5.45 -18.67 -5.29
C LYS A 109 -5.25 -17.19 -4.99
N MET A 110 -4.19 -16.91 -4.24
CA MET A 110 -3.71 -15.55 -4.05
C MET A 110 -3.04 -15.05 -5.34
N ARG A 111 -3.33 -13.81 -5.70
CA ARG A 111 -2.65 -13.07 -6.74
C ARG A 111 -2.01 -11.83 -6.12
N GLU A 112 -0.72 -11.67 -6.34
CA GLU A 112 -0.04 -10.44 -5.95
C GLU A 112 -0.51 -9.29 -6.85
N LYS A 113 -0.79 -8.15 -6.21
CA LYS A 113 -1.15 -6.91 -6.88
C LYS A 113 -0.13 -5.86 -6.48
N THR A 114 0.41 -5.15 -7.45
CA THR A 114 1.28 -3.99 -7.19
C THR A 114 0.39 -2.82 -6.78
N SER A 115 0.39 -2.51 -5.49
CA SER A 115 -0.40 -1.42 -4.89
C SER A 115 0.35 -0.08 -4.91
N GLY A 116 1.64 -0.10 -5.19
CA GLY A 116 2.43 1.11 -5.28
C GLY A 116 3.91 0.82 -5.45
N TYR A 117 4.72 1.83 -5.15
CA TYR A 117 6.16 1.77 -5.27
C TYR A 117 6.83 2.46 -4.08
N MET A 118 7.90 1.84 -3.60
CA MET A 118 8.85 2.46 -2.68
C MET A 118 10.06 2.96 -3.46
N PHE A 119 10.58 4.11 -3.07
CA PHE A 119 11.67 4.79 -3.74
C PHE A 119 12.80 5.08 -2.77
N THR A 120 14.02 4.80 -3.22
CA THR A 120 15.22 5.45 -2.68
C THR A 120 15.62 6.56 -3.63
N SER A 121 15.84 7.75 -3.10
CA SER A 121 16.07 8.94 -3.89
C SER A 121 17.13 9.85 -3.29
N LYS A 122 17.66 10.73 -4.13
CA LYS A 122 18.59 11.79 -3.72
C LYS A 122 17.89 13.13 -3.83
N THR A 123 18.13 14.00 -2.85
CA THR A 123 17.73 15.41 -2.90
C THR A 123 18.96 16.28 -2.70
N ASN A 124 18.83 17.58 -2.95
CA ASN A 124 19.85 18.58 -2.59
C ASN A 124 20.09 18.66 -1.06
N TYR A 125 19.23 18.03 -0.25
CA TYR A 125 19.26 18.10 1.21
C TYR A 125 19.65 16.78 1.87
N GLY A 126 19.99 15.75 1.09
CA GLY A 126 20.35 14.41 1.57
C GLY A 126 19.53 13.29 0.94
N PRO A 127 19.82 12.03 1.29
CA PRO A 127 19.06 10.88 0.82
C PRO A 127 17.63 10.93 1.36
N MET A 128 16.69 10.47 0.53
CA MET A 128 15.27 10.41 0.83
C MET A 128 14.72 9.01 0.53
N VAL A 129 13.93 8.49 1.46
CA VAL A 129 13.09 7.30 1.24
C VAL A 129 11.63 7.73 1.28
N HIS A 130 10.86 7.35 0.27
CA HIS A 130 9.44 7.68 0.19
C HIS A 130 8.71 6.59 -0.59
N ALA A 131 7.39 6.60 -0.52
CA ALA A 131 6.56 5.68 -1.27
C ALA A 131 5.34 6.41 -1.84
N ARG A 132 4.75 5.82 -2.88
CA ARG A 132 3.50 6.28 -3.49
C ARG A 132 2.64 5.06 -3.83
N LEU A 133 1.37 5.12 -3.48
CA LEU A 133 0.38 4.14 -3.88
C LEU A 133 -0.21 4.47 -5.25
N ASN A 134 -0.70 3.45 -5.95
CA ASN A 134 -1.53 3.66 -7.15
C ASN A 134 -2.90 4.21 -6.73
N ALA A 135 -3.64 4.77 -7.70
CA ALA A 135 -4.96 5.31 -7.42
C ALA A 135 -5.90 4.21 -6.87
N ALA A 136 -6.70 4.56 -5.85
CA ALA A 136 -7.61 3.66 -5.15
C ALA A 136 -6.95 2.45 -4.45
N GLU A 137 -5.66 2.53 -4.18
CA GLU A 137 -4.96 1.59 -3.30
C GLU A 137 -4.83 2.15 -1.89
N THR A 138 -4.71 1.26 -0.92
CA THR A 138 -4.45 1.59 0.47
C THR A 138 -3.15 0.91 0.92
N ASN A 139 -2.54 1.43 1.98
CA ASN A 139 -1.57 0.64 2.72
C ASN A 139 -2.28 -0.53 3.43
N SER A 140 -1.50 -1.47 3.96
CA SER A 140 -1.95 -2.72 4.58
C SER A 140 -2.65 -2.54 5.95
N GLY A 141 -3.47 -1.49 6.09
CA GLY A 141 -4.18 -1.12 7.33
C GLY A 141 -4.98 -2.27 7.93
#